data_AF-A0A927PX72-F1
#
_entry.id   AF-A0A927PX72-F1
#
_cell.length_a   1.000
_cell.length_b   1.000
_cell.length_c   1.000
_cell.angle_alpha   90.00
_cell.angle_beta   90.00
_cell.angle_gamma   90.00
#
_symmetry.space_group_name_H-M   'P 1'
#
loop_
_entity.id
_entity.type
_entity.pdbx_description
1 polymer ?
#
loop_
_entity_poly.entity_id
_entity_poly.type
_entity_poly.pdbx_seq_one_letter_code
_entity_poly.pdbx_strand_id
1 'polypeptide(L)'
;MSGIGPVTGIGADTSRLGTDRNLKAAGERFEAVFTGMMLKSMRQTKLADTLFESKSADQFRDMWDQRTAERMATTTPLGIGKAMTEFLSKNTPQAETPPAVIPDEGKAG
;
A
#
# COMPACT_ATOMS: atom_id res chain seq x y z
N MET A 1 28.85 30.71 8.63
CA MET A 1 28.78 29.29 8.22
C MET A 1 27.66 28.64 9.05
N SER A 2 26.42 28.67 8.55
CA SER A 2 25.28 27.98 9.18
C SER A 2 25.32 26.51 8.83
N GLY A 3 25.40 25.65 9.84
CA GLY A 3 25.29 24.21 9.68
C GLY A 3 23.89 23.84 9.19
N ILE A 4 23.84 23.11 8.09
CA ILE A 4 22.63 22.46 7.60
C ILE A 4 22.33 21.32 8.57
N GLY A 5 21.27 21.46 9.36
CA GLY A 5 20.75 20.38 10.19
C GLY A 5 20.17 19.25 9.32
N PRO A 6 20.16 18.00 9.81
CA PRO A 6 19.62 16.87 9.05
C PRO A 6 18.13 17.10 8.77
N VAL A 7 17.76 17.05 7.48
CA VAL A 7 16.36 17.01 7.02
C VAL A 7 15.79 15.64 7.39
N THR A 8 15.35 15.49 8.65
CA THR A 8 14.54 14.36 9.10
C THR A 8 13.07 14.70 8.83
N GLY A 9 12.73 14.84 7.55
CA GLY A 9 11.43 15.34 7.08
C GLY A 9 10.53 14.27 6.44
N ILE A 10 10.83 12.98 6.59
CA ILE A 10 9.93 11.90 6.20
C ILE A 10 9.52 11.19 7.49
N GLY A 11 8.56 11.78 8.19
CA GLY A 11 7.90 11.11 9.31
C GLY A 11 7.24 9.84 8.79
N ALA A 12 7.79 8.69 9.17
CA ALA A 12 7.11 7.41 9.15
C ALA A 12 6.01 7.43 10.22
N ASP A 13 5.04 8.33 10.05
CA ASP A 13 3.86 8.45 10.91
C ASP A 13 2.89 7.34 10.51
N THR A 14 3.29 6.10 10.80
CA THR A 14 2.53 4.88 10.61
C THR A 14 1.30 4.84 11.51
N SER A 15 1.14 5.81 12.43
CA SER A 15 -0.10 6.02 13.20
C SER A 15 -1.32 6.24 12.27
N ARG A 16 -1.11 6.85 11.09
CA ARG A 16 -2.16 7.03 10.07
C ARG A 16 -2.54 5.72 9.39
N LEU A 17 -1.66 4.72 9.42
CA LEU A 17 -1.97 3.35 9.01
C LEU A 17 -2.68 2.58 10.14
N GLY A 18 -2.78 3.13 11.35
CA GLY A 18 -3.27 2.44 12.55
C GLY A 18 -4.78 2.21 12.64
N THR A 19 -5.56 2.52 11.60
CA THR A 19 -6.96 2.09 11.52
C THR A 19 -7.07 0.93 10.53
N ASP A 20 -7.69 -0.17 10.96
CA ASP A 20 -7.91 -1.38 10.14
C ASP A 20 -8.50 -1.07 8.75
N ARG A 21 -9.32 -0.01 8.66
CA ARG A 21 -9.88 0.49 7.39
C ARG A 21 -8.80 1.01 6.43
N ASN A 22 -7.79 1.73 6.92
CA ASN A 22 -6.69 2.25 6.11
C ASN A 22 -5.76 1.14 5.65
N LEU A 23 -5.51 0.15 6.50
CA LEU A 23 -4.74 -1.04 6.14
C LEU A 23 -5.47 -1.86 5.07
N LYS A 24 -6.77 -2.11 5.24
CA LYS A 24 -7.58 -2.82 4.23
C LYS A 24 -7.53 -2.12 2.87
N ALA A 25 -7.72 -0.80 2.83
CA ALA A 25 -7.65 -0.03 1.60
C ALA A 25 -6.24 -0.05 0.97
N ALA A 26 -5.18 -0.04 1.80
CA ALA A 26 -3.80 -0.18 1.32
C ALA A 26 -3.55 -1.58 0.74
N GLY A 27 -4.06 -2.63 1.39
CA GLY A 27 -3.99 -4.01 0.92
C GLY A 27 -4.66 -4.22 -0.43
N GLU A 28 -5.88 -3.67 -0.62
CA GLU A 28 -6.61 -3.72 -1.89
C GLU A 28 -5.83 -3.04 -3.02
N ARG A 29 -5.25 -1.86 -2.77
CA ARG A 29 -4.43 -1.15 -3.76
C ARG A 29 -3.15 -1.91 -4.11
N PHE A 30 -2.50 -2.50 -3.11
CA PHE A 30 -1.31 -3.32 -3.31
C PHE A 30 -1.64 -4.55 -4.17
N GLU A 31 -2.72 -5.25 -3.85
CA GLU A 31 -3.16 -6.43 -4.62
C GLU A 31 -3.55 -6.07 -6.05
N ALA A 32 -4.15 -4.91 -6.29
CA ALA A 32 -4.44 -4.42 -7.64
C ALA A 32 -3.16 -4.24 -8.47
N VAL A 33 -2.12 -3.63 -7.90
CA VAL A 33 -0.83 -3.46 -8.58
C VAL A 33 -0.17 -4.81 -8.85
N PHE A 34 -0.16 -5.70 -7.86
CA PHE A 34 0.42 -7.03 -8.01
C PHE A 34 -0.30 -7.86 -9.07
N THR A 35 -1.63 -7.85 -9.07
CA THR A 35 -2.45 -8.54 -10.07
C THR A 35 -2.20 -7.96 -11.47
N GLY A 36 -2.07 -6.64 -11.60
CA GLY A 36 -1.68 -6.00 -12.86
C GLY A 36 -0.30 -6.45 -13.35
N MET A 37 0.69 -6.54 -12.46
CA MET A 37 2.02 -7.07 -12.80
C MET A 37 1.94 -8.53 -13.26
N MET A 38 1.19 -9.38 -12.55
CA MET A 38 0.98 -10.78 -12.94
C MET A 38 0.34 -10.90 -14.32
N LEU A 39 -0.75 -10.17 -14.57
CA LEU A 39 -1.44 -10.14 -15.86
C LEU A 39 -0.55 -9.67 -17.00
N LYS A 40 0.34 -8.71 -16.72
CA LYS A 40 1.34 -8.22 -17.66
C LYS A 40 2.40 -9.28 -17.95
N SER A 41 2.96 -9.92 -16.92
CA SER A 41 3.97 -10.98 -17.07
C SER A 41 3.43 -12.20 -17.82
N MET A 42 2.19 -12.61 -17.56
CA MET A 42 1.53 -13.71 -18.30
C MET A 42 1.42 -13.39 -19.79
N ARG A 43 1.10 -12.15 -20.16
CA ARG A 43 1.02 -11.72 -21.56
C ARG A 43 2.38 -11.57 -22.23
N GLN A 44 3.38 -11.08 -21.51
CA GLN A 44 4.77 -11.05 -21.99
C GLN A 44 5.32 -12.45 -22.28
N THR A 45 4.80 -13.48 -21.61
CA THR A 45 5.19 -14.88 -21.82
C THR A 45 4.61 -15.46 -23.11
N LYS A 46 3.61 -14.84 -23.73
CA LYS A 46 3.07 -15.27 -25.03
C LYS A 46 3.96 -14.76 -26.17
N LEU A 47 5.03 -15.50 -26.46
CA LEU A 47 5.83 -15.36 -27.68
C LEU A 47 5.05 -15.95 -28.87
N ALA A 48 4.30 -15.13 -29.58
CA ALA A 48 4.01 -15.35 -31.00
C ALA A 48 3.81 -13.98 -31.63
N ASP A 49 4.84 -13.52 -32.36
CA ASP A 49 4.91 -12.37 -33.25
C ASP A 49 3.59 -11.60 -33.43
N THR A 50 3.38 -10.55 -32.64
CA THR A 50 2.45 -9.49 -33.03
C THR A 50 3.22 -8.35 -33.69
N LEU A 51 3.83 -8.67 -34.83
CA LEU A 51 4.39 -7.70 -35.78
C LEU A 51 3.36 -6.66 -36.30
N PHE A 52 2.09 -6.81 -35.89
CA PHE A 52 0.95 -5.98 -36.26
C PHE A 52 0.30 -5.24 -35.06
N GLU A 53 0.83 -5.37 -33.84
CA GLU A 53 0.26 -4.65 -32.69
C GLU A 53 0.74 -3.19 -32.70
N SER A 54 -0.21 -2.25 -32.70
CA SER A 54 0.11 -0.83 -32.66
C SER A 54 0.33 -0.36 -31.21
N LYS A 55 1.25 0.58 -31.00
CA LYS A 55 1.50 1.21 -29.69
C LYS A 55 0.21 1.76 -29.05
N SER A 56 -0.74 2.24 -29.86
CA SER A 56 -2.03 2.74 -29.37
C SER A 56 -2.93 1.62 -28.83
N ALA A 57 -2.91 0.46 -29.46
CA ALA A 57 -3.65 -0.72 -28.97
C ALA A 57 -3.06 -1.23 -27.65
N ASP A 58 -1.73 -1.22 -27.51
CA ASP A 58 -1.06 -1.56 -26.25
C ASP A 58 -1.47 -0.63 -25.12
N GLN A 59 -1.48 0.69 -25.35
CA GLN A 59 -1.91 1.65 -24.32
C GLN A 59 -3.36 1.44 -23.89
N PHE A 60 -4.27 1.17 -24.84
CA PHE A 60 -5.67 0.88 -24.51
C PHE A 60 -5.78 -0.41 -23.70
N ARG A 61 -5.02 -1.44 -24.06
CA ARG A 61 -5.00 -2.71 -23.34
C ARG A 61 -4.43 -2.56 -21.94
N ASP A 62 -3.35 -1.82 -21.77
CA ASP A 62 -2.76 -1.51 -20.47
C ASP A 62 -3.78 -0.80 -19.56
N MET A 63 -4.56 0.15 -20.07
CA MET A 63 -5.62 0.80 -19.30
C MET A 63 -6.76 -0.17 -18.93
N TRP A 64 -7.15 -1.04 -19.85
CA TRP A 64 -8.17 -2.05 -19.58
C TRP A 64 -7.71 -3.06 -18.52
N ASP A 65 -6.44 -3.44 -18.56
CA ASP A 65 -5.81 -4.33 -17.60
C ASP A 65 -5.70 -3.69 -16.22
N GLN A 66 -5.36 -2.40 -16.13
CA GLN A 66 -5.40 -1.65 -14.87
C GLN A 66 -6.79 -1.69 -14.26
N ARG A 67 -7.83 -1.40 -15.05
CA ARG A 67 -9.21 -1.42 -14.55
C ARG A 67 -9.67 -2.82 -14.14
N THR A 68 -9.21 -3.83 -14.86
CA THR A 68 -9.49 -5.24 -14.57
C THR A 68 -8.83 -5.65 -13.26
N ALA A 69 -7.56 -5.30 -13.05
CA ALA A 69 -6.82 -5.61 -11.83
C ALA A 69 -7.42 -4.93 -10.59
N GLU A 70 -7.82 -3.66 -10.69
CA GLU A 70 -8.56 -2.95 -9.62
C GLU A 70 -9.87 -3.65 -9.26
N ARG A 71 -10.61 -4.11 -10.28
CA ARG A 71 -11.86 -4.83 -10.04
C ARG A 71 -11.61 -6.19 -9.40
N MET A 72 -10.61 -6.94 -9.86
CA MET A 72 -10.24 -8.23 -9.27
C MET A 72 -9.84 -8.09 -7.80
N ALA A 73 -9.04 -7.07 -7.45
CA ALA A 73 -8.64 -6.81 -6.06
C ALA A 73 -9.83 -6.54 -5.11
N THR A 74 -10.97 -6.09 -5.65
CA THR A 74 -12.18 -5.82 -4.84
C THR A 74 -13.21 -6.95 -4.89
N THR A 75 -13.39 -7.63 -6.04
CA THR A 75 -14.44 -8.64 -6.21
C THR A 75 -13.97 -10.07 -6.00
N THR A 76 -12.69 -10.35 -6.25
CA THR A 76 -12.12 -11.69 -6.16
C THR A 76 -10.66 -11.60 -5.71
N PRO A 77 -10.42 -11.12 -4.47
CA PRO A 77 -9.08 -10.95 -3.95
C PRO A 77 -8.36 -12.29 -3.85
N LEU A 78 -7.08 -12.31 -4.24
CA LEU A 78 -6.21 -13.49 -4.14
C LEU A 78 -5.70 -13.69 -2.70
N GLY A 79 -5.86 -12.68 -1.85
CA GLY A 79 -5.47 -12.69 -0.43
C GLY A 79 -4.07 -12.15 -0.17
N ILE A 80 -3.35 -11.71 -1.20
CA ILE A 80 -1.97 -11.21 -1.08
C ILE A 80 -1.98 -9.84 -0.39
N GLY A 81 -2.93 -8.97 -0.74
CA GLY A 81 -3.11 -7.67 -0.09
C GLY A 81 -3.40 -7.82 1.40
N LYS A 82 -4.25 -8.79 1.75
CA LYS A 82 -4.58 -9.13 3.14
C LYS A 82 -3.35 -9.65 3.89
N ALA A 83 -2.63 -10.63 3.33
CA ALA A 83 -1.42 -11.19 3.95
C ALA A 83 -0.34 -10.12 4.19
N MET A 84 -0.15 -9.19 3.25
CA MET A 84 0.76 -8.05 3.41
C MET A 84 0.34 -7.14 4.57
N THR A 85 -0.93 -6.78 4.65
CA THR A 85 -1.44 -5.92 5.73
C THR A 85 -1.33 -6.58 7.10
N GLU A 86 -1.64 -7.88 7.19
CA GLU A 86 -1.49 -8.65 8.44
C GLU A 86 -0.03 -8.76 8.87
N PHE A 87 0.89 -8.98 7.93
CA PHE A 87 2.33 -8.98 8.21
C PHE A 87 2.79 -7.63 8.77
N LEU A 88 2.37 -6.53 8.15
CA LEU A 88 2.73 -5.19 8.60
C LEU A 88 2.12 -4.86 9.98
N SER A 89 0.85 -5.22 10.21
CA SER A 89 0.20 -5.02 11.50
C SER A 89 0.86 -5.82 12.62
N LYS A 90 1.24 -7.08 12.37
CA LYS A 90 1.92 -7.94 13.35
C LYS A 90 3.34 -7.46 13.66
N ASN A 91 4.00 -6.83 12.69
CA ASN A 91 5.37 -6.36 12.83
C ASN A 91 5.49 -4.88 13.19
N THR A 92 4.36 -4.17 13.39
CA THR A 92 4.39 -2.82 13.96
C THR A 92 4.50 -2.98 15.47
N PRO A 93 5.64 -2.63 16.10
CA PRO A 93 5.70 -2.56 17.55
C PRO A 93 4.59 -1.63 18.01
N GLN A 94 3.69 -2.17 18.82
CA GLN A 94 2.53 -1.49 19.38
C GLN A 94 2.99 -0.12 19.86
N ALA A 95 2.47 0.94 19.25
CA ALA A 95 2.71 2.30 19.74
C ALA A 95 2.09 2.37 21.13
N GLU A 96 2.92 2.12 22.15
CA GLU A 96 2.56 2.27 23.55
C GLU A 96 2.10 3.71 23.72
N THR A 97 0.80 3.89 23.95
CA THR A 97 0.26 5.16 24.42
C THR A 97 0.98 5.51 25.71
N PRO A 98 1.73 6.62 25.77
CA PRO A 98 2.31 7.07 27.04
C PRO A 98 1.18 7.24 28.05
N PRO A 99 1.36 6.80 29.30
CA PRO A 99 0.32 6.95 30.32
C PRO A 99 -0.06 8.42 30.42
N ALA A 100 -1.37 8.68 30.40
CA ALA A 100 -1.92 10.01 30.62
C ALA A 100 -1.29 10.58 31.89
N VAL A 101 -0.55 11.67 31.75
CA VAL A 101 -0.05 12.45 32.89
C VAL A 101 -1.28 13.01 33.59
N ILE A 102 -1.73 12.32 34.63
CA ILE A 102 -2.71 12.84 35.57
C ILE A 102 -1.98 13.97 36.30
N PRO A 103 -2.39 15.25 36.18
CA PRO A 103 -1.80 16.30 36.98
C PRO A 103 -2.09 15.98 38.44
N ASP A 104 -1.03 15.81 39.23
CA ASP A 104 -1.12 15.69 40.68
C ASP A 104 -1.78 16.96 41.22
N GLU A 105 -3.05 16.84 41.63
CA GLU A 105 -3.74 17.86 42.40
C GLU A 105 -3.05 17.95 43.76
N GLY A 106 -2.03 18.82 43.83
CA GLY A 106 -1.36 19.22 45.06
C GLY A 106 -2.38 19.79 46.05
N LYS A 107 -2.85 18.92 46.95
CA LYS A 107 -3.66 19.31 48.10
C LYS A 107 -2.82 20.08 49.11
N ALA A 108 -3.42 21.20 49.54
CA ALA A 108 -3.28 21.93 50.79
C ALA A 108 -2.31 21.38 51.86
N GLY A 109 -1.43 22.26 52.31
CA GLY A 109 -0.71 22.22 53.58
C GLY A 109 -0.19 23.61 53.91
#